data_AF-A0A1I6V7V3-F1
#
_entry.id   AF-A0A1I6V7V3-F1
#
_cell.length_a   1.000
_cell.length_b   1.000
_cell.length_c   1.000
_cell.angle_alpha   90.00
_cell.angle_beta   90.00
_cell.angle_gamma   90.00
#
_symmetry.space_group_name_H-M   'P 1'
#
loop_
_entity.id
_entity.type
_entity.pdbx_description
1 polymer ?
#
loop_
_entity_poly.entity_id
_entity_poly.type
_entity_poly.pdbx_seq_one_letter_code
_entity_poly.pdbx_strand_id
1 'polypeptide(L)' 'MAYADPLVPSVRLGETTLRADEAPETRRWDLVIVHTPHPGAPTSWLSGQNAVLDTTYRLDPALRCAHL' A
#
# COMPACT_ATOMS: atom_id res chain seq x y z
N MET A 1 -3.03 10.91 4.36
CA MET A 1 -3.42 9.47 4.34
C MET A 1 -4.11 9.21 3.01
N ALA A 2 -3.75 8.12 2.33
CA ALA A 2 -4.41 7.66 1.12
C ALA A 2 -4.52 6.12 1.18
N TYR A 3 -5.33 5.55 0.31
CA TYR A 3 -5.41 4.10 0.14
C TYR A 3 -5.42 3.79 -1.37
N ALA A 4 -4.92 2.63 -1.74
CA ALA A 4 -4.96 2.13 -3.11
C ALA A 4 -5.51 0.70 -3.08
N ASP A 5 -6.57 0.47 -3.85
CA ASP A 5 -7.11 -0.86 -4.10
C ASP A 5 -7.80 -0.83 -5.48
N PRO A 6 -7.33 -1.62 -6.46
CA PRO A 6 -7.86 -1.60 -7.82
C PRO A 6 -9.31 -2.12 -7.90
N LEU A 7 -9.79 -2.84 -6.88
CA LEU A 7 -11.14 -3.40 -6.82
C LEU A 7 -12.09 -2.55 -5.95
N VAL A 8 -11.56 -1.59 -5.18
CA VAL A 8 -12.35 -0.75 -4.27
C VAL A 8 -12.08 0.73 -4.57
N PRO A 9 -12.84 1.35 -5.51
CA PRO A 9 -12.53 2.70 -6.01
C PRO A 9 -12.85 3.84 -5.03
N SER A 10 -13.70 3.59 -4.03
CA SER A 10 -13.95 4.53 -2.93
C SER A 10 -14.27 3.82 -1.62
N VAL A 11 -13.86 4.39 -0.49
CA VAL A 11 -14.30 3.96 0.85
C VAL A 11 -14.95 5.13 1.59
N ARG A 12 -16.01 4.84 2.34
CA ARG A 12 -16.65 5.80 3.25
C ARG A 12 -16.03 5.66 4.65
N LEU A 13 -15.49 6.75 5.18
CA LEU A 13 -14.99 6.89 6.55
C LEU A 13 -15.83 7.93 7.28
N GLY A 14 -16.89 7.48 7.96
CA GLY A 14 -17.87 8.38 8.57
C GLY A 14 -18.52 9.27 7.51
N GLU A 15 -18.35 10.59 7.66
CA GLU A 15 -18.87 11.58 6.69
C GLU A 15 -17.95 11.79 5.48
N THR A 16 -16.70 11.30 5.54
CA THR A 16 -15.71 11.48 4.47
C THR A 16 -15.73 10.31 3.50
N THR A 17 -15.54 10.59 2.21
CA THR A 17 -15.26 9.55 1.21
C THR A 17 -13.84 9.72 0.70
N LEU A 18 -13.02 8.68 0.81
CA LEU A 18 -11.73 8.61 0.14
C LEU A 18 -11.90 7.92 -1.20
N ARG A 19 -11.23 8.42 -2.23
CA ARG A 19 -11.07 7.73 -3.51
C ARG A 19 -9.74 6.99 -3.50
N ALA A 20 -9.69 5.84 -4.17
CA ALA A 20 -8.45 5.10 -4.35
C ALA A 20 -7.43 5.97 -5.10
N ASP A 21 -6.19 5.94 -4.64
CA ASP A 21 -5.06 6.49 -5.37
C ASP A 21 -4.72 5.52 -6.53
N GLU A 22 -4.71 6.04 -7.75
CA GLU A 22 -4.45 5.25 -8.96
C GLU A 22 -2.95 5.04 -9.22
N ALA A 23 -2.08 5.85 -8.60
CA ALA A 23 -0.63 5.79 -8.81
C ALA A 23 0.16 6.02 -7.51
N PRO A 24 -0.06 5.19 -6.47
CA PRO A 24 0.58 5.35 -5.16
C PRO A 24 2.12 5.29 -5.22
N GLU A 25 2.69 4.67 -6.26
CA GLU A 25 4.13 4.56 -6.50
C GLU A 25 4.81 5.90 -6.86
N THR A 26 4.04 6.90 -7.30
CA THR A 26 4.57 8.21 -7.72
C THR A 26 4.99 9.09 -6.54
N ARG A 27 4.63 8.69 -5.33
CA ARG A 27 4.87 9.43 -4.09
C ARG A 27 5.86 8.70 -3.18
N ARG A 28 6.67 9.47 -2.44
CA ARG A 28 7.38 8.95 -1.26
C ARG A 28 6.48 9.05 -0.03
N TRP A 29 6.25 7.90 0.58
CA TRP A 29 5.48 7.76 1.80
C TRP A 29 6.40 7.65 3.01
N ASP A 30 5.96 8.24 4.11
CA ASP A 30 6.64 8.04 5.40
C ASP A 30 6.46 6.60 5.89
N LEU A 31 5.31 5.98 5.58
CA LEU A 31 4.98 4.58 5.86
C LEU A 31 3.99 4.05 4.81
N VAL A 32 4.26 2.86 4.26
CA VAL A 32 3.31 2.08 3.46
C VAL A 32 2.86 0.87 4.26
N ILE A 33 1.55 0.64 4.35
CA ILE A 33 0.97 -0.56 4.99
C ILE A 33 0.38 -1.44 3.90
N VAL A 34 0.87 -2.68 3.80
CA VAL A 34 0.39 -3.64 2.81
C VAL A 34 -0.51 -4.64 3.50
N HIS A 35 -1.81 -4.55 3.22
CA HIS A 35 -2.83 -5.40 3.84
C HIS A 35 -3.38 -6.47 2.89
N THR A 36 -3.60 -6.14 1.62
CA THR A 36 -4.17 -7.07 0.63
C THR A 36 -3.40 -6.95 -0.69
N PRO A 37 -2.42 -7.84 -0.94
CA PRO A 37 -1.70 -7.86 -2.20
C PRO A 37 -2.60 -8.49 -3.27
N HIS A 38 -2.96 -7.69 -4.27
CA HIS A 38 -3.74 -8.16 -5.40
C HIS A 38 -2.84 -8.78 -6.46
N PRO A 39 -3.20 -9.94 -7.06
CA PRO A 39 -2.46 -10.51 -8.18
C PRO A 39 -2.29 -9.50 -9.33
N GLY A 40 -1.07 -9.34 -9.83
CA GLY A 40 -0.76 -8.42 -10.92
C GLY A 40 -0.55 -6.96 -10.49
N ALA A 41 -0.83 -6.60 -9.23
CA ALA A 41 -0.45 -5.29 -8.70
C ALA A 41 1.07 -5.25 -8.46
N PRO A 42 1.81 -4.28 -9.01
CA PRO A 42 3.25 -4.20 -8.83
C PRO A 42 3.57 -3.84 -7.37
N THR A 43 4.38 -4.68 -6.71
CA THR A 43 4.90 -4.42 -5.35
C THR A 43 6.37 -3.99 -5.36
N SER A 44 7.03 -4.02 -6.52
CA SER A 44 8.46 -3.69 -6.66
C SER A 44 8.79 -2.24 -6.24
N TRP A 45 7.86 -1.31 -6.41
CA TRP A 45 8.04 0.10 -6.02
C TRP A 45 8.16 0.30 -4.50
N LEU A 46 7.70 -0.66 -3.69
CA LEU A 46 7.83 -0.63 -2.24
C LEU A 46 9.31 -0.60 -1.80
N SER A 47 10.22 -1.14 -2.62
CA SER A 47 11.66 -1.10 -2.37
C SER A 47 12.25 0.32 -2.29
N GLY A 48 11.59 1.29 -2.92
CA GLY A 48 12.00 2.71 -2.90
C GLY A 48 11.44 3.49 -1.72
N GLN A 49 10.62 2.88 -0.87
CA GLN A 49 9.95 3.54 0.25
C GLN A 49 10.77 3.44 1.53
N ASN A 50 10.64 4.45 2.39
CA ASN A 50 11.43 4.53 3.62
C ASN A 50 11.03 3.48 4.65
N ALA A 51 9.74 3.18 4.76
CA ALA A 51 9.20 2.18 5.68
C ALA A 51 8.01 1.46 5.05
N VAL A 52 8.05 0.13 5.13
CA VAL A 52 6.97 -0.76 4.70
C VAL A 52 6.60 -1.67 5.87
N LEU A 53 5.31 -1.72 6.18
CA LEU A 53 4.73 -2.67 7.10
C LEU A 53 4.00 -3.75 6.28
N ASP A 54 4.56 -4.96 6.28
CA ASP A 54 3.93 -6.12 5.66
C ASP A 54 3.02 -6.82 6.68
N THR A 55 1.70 -6.65 6.57
CA THR A 55 0.74 -7.39 7.41
C THR A 55 0.27 -8.68 6.75
N THR A 56 0.88 -9.06 5.62
CA THR A 56 0.50 -10.23 4.81
C THR A 56 1.48 -11.37 4.97
N TYR A 57 2.72 -11.07 5.41
CA TYR A 57 3.85 -11.99 5.51
C TYR A 57 4.17 -12.69 4.18
N ARG A 58 3.85 -12.02 3.06
CA ARG A 58 3.99 -12.55 1.69
C ARG A 58 4.89 -11.72 0.81
N LEU A 59 5.36 -10.57 1.30
CA LEU A 59 6.29 -9.74 0.53
C LEU A 59 7.68 -10.37 0.49
N ASP A 60 8.45 -9.98 -0.52
CA ASP A 60 9.83 -10.43 -0.67
C ASP A 60 10.65 -10.03 0.58
N PRO A 61 11.34 -10.97 1.26
CA PRO A 61 12.19 -10.67 2.41
C PRO A 61 13.30 -9.64 2.15
N ALA A 62 13.65 -9.40 0.87
CA ALA A 62 14.60 -8.38 0.47
C ALA A 62 14.06 -6.95 0.64
N LEU A 63 12.74 -6.77 0.74
CA LEU A 63 12.15 -5.50 1.13
C LEU A 63 12.49 -5.25 2.61
N ARG A 64 13.04 -4.05 2.91
CA ARG A 64 13.30 -3.63 4.30
C ARG A 64 11.98 -3.33 5.00
N CYS A 65 11.28 -4.39 5.39
CA CYS A 65 10.00 -4.33 6.07
C CYS A 65 10.23 -4.41 7.59
N ALA A 66 9.60 -3.50 8.32
CA ALA A 66 9.31 -3.78 9.72
C ALA A 66 8.17 -4.81 9.75
N HIS A 67 8.37 -5.91 10.46
CA HIS A 67 7.32 -6.92 10.69
C HIS A 67 6.68 -6.63 12.04
N LEU A 68 5.35 -6.57 12.11
CA LEU A 68 4.59 -6.59 13.37
C LEU A 68 4.12 -8.01 13.68
#